data_AF-A0AA43FH13-F1
#
_entry.id   AF-A0AA43FH13-F1
#
_cell.length_a   1.000
_cell.length_b   1.000
_cell.length_c   1.000
_cell.angle_alpha   90.00
_cell.angle_beta   90.00
_cell.angle_gamma   90.00
#
_symmetry.space_group_name_H-M   'P 1'
#
loop_
_entity.id
_entity.type
_entity.pdbx_description
1 polymer ?
#
loop_
_entity_poly.entity_id
_entity_poly.type
_entity_poly.pdbx_seq_one_letter_code
_entity_poly.pdbx_strand_id
1 'polypeptide(L)'
;MVSRLRPHQLGLLMGVAGYTVISFESFGIRVAGLGEWDTAFWFGLFTAIAMSMLVPARTGRSLPSAVKDGGWVMVASGILQAMSTIFFILAIQFTTVSNAVVIFAATPVLAALVAHVVLKERTSTRMWMAIAASIVGI
;
A
#
# COMPACT_ATOMS: atom_id res chain seq x y z
N MET A 1 -16.42 -19.16 12.87
CA MET A 1 -16.00 -20.07 11.78
C MET A 1 -14.55 -19.85 11.31
N VAL A 2 -13.67 -19.23 12.12
CA VAL A 2 -12.24 -18.95 11.77
C VAL A 2 -11.27 -19.82 12.60
N SER A 3 -11.76 -20.54 13.60
CA SER A 3 -10.95 -21.24 14.61
C SER A 3 -10.40 -22.62 14.21
N ARG A 4 -10.46 -23.02 12.92
CA ARG A 4 -9.95 -24.32 12.44
C ARG A 4 -8.89 -24.25 11.33
N LEU A 5 -8.46 -23.05 10.93
CA LEU A 5 -7.48 -22.90 9.85
C LEU A 5 -6.06 -22.83 10.41
N ARG A 6 -5.14 -23.57 9.79
CA ARG A 6 -3.70 -23.47 10.08
C ARG A 6 -3.24 -22.02 9.80
N PRO A 7 -2.33 -21.44 10.61
CA PRO A 7 -1.91 -20.03 10.49
C PRO A 7 -1.51 -19.61 9.06
N HIS A 8 -0.87 -20.54 8.32
CA HIS A 8 -0.48 -20.33 6.93
C HIS A 8 -1.67 -20.19 5.96
N GLN A 9 -2.73 -21.00 6.13
CA GLN A 9 -3.92 -20.92 5.29
C GLN A 9 -4.76 -19.68 5.61
N LEU A 10 -4.80 -19.29 6.88
CA LEU A 10 -5.46 -18.04 7.28
C LEU A 10 -4.73 -16.82 6.72
N GLY A 11 -3.40 -16.80 6.77
CA GLY A 11 -2.59 -15.74 6.16
C GLY A 11 -2.78 -15.65 4.65
N LEU A 12 -2.80 -16.79 3.96
CA LEU A 12 -3.07 -16.83 2.51
C LEU A 12 -4.48 -16.30 2.18
N LEU A 13 -5.50 -16.73 2.92
CA LEU A 13 -6.87 -16.26 2.73
C LEU A 13 -7.01 -14.76 2.98
N MET A 14 -6.38 -14.24 4.05
CA MET A 14 -6.37 -12.81 4.34
C MET A 14 -5.67 -12.02 3.23
N GLY A 15 -4.54 -12.53 2.71
CA GLY A 15 -3.81 -11.91 1.61
C GLY A 15 -4.64 -11.86 0.32
N VAL A 16 -5.20 -13.00 -0.11
CA VAL A 16 -6.01 -13.07 -1.33
C VAL A 16 -7.26 -12.20 -1.23
N ALA A 17 -7.98 -12.27 -0.09
CA ALA A 17 -9.16 -11.45 0.14
C ALA A 17 -8.80 -9.95 0.13
N GLY A 18 -7.71 -9.57 0.79
CA GLY A 18 -7.23 -8.19 0.82
C GLY A 18 -6.86 -7.67 -0.57
N TYR A 19 -6.10 -8.44 -1.35
CA TYR A 19 -5.66 -8.04 -2.69
C TYR A 19 -6.83 -7.92 -3.68
N THR A 20 -7.84 -8.77 -3.53
CA THR A 20 -9.06 -8.70 -4.34
C THR A 20 -9.79 -7.38 -4.09
N VAL A 21 -9.92 -6.95 -2.84
CA VAL A 21 -10.58 -5.68 -2.49
C VAL A 21 -9.78 -4.48 -2.99
N ILE A 22 -8.44 -4.52 -2.85
CA ILE A 22 -7.55 -3.45 -3.33
C ILE A 22 -7.65 -3.29 -4.85
N SER A 23 -7.84 -4.36 -5.61
CA SER A 23 -7.92 -4.30 -7.09
C SER A 23 -9.07 -3.42 -7.61
N PHE A 24 -10.12 -3.22 -6.81
CA PHE A 24 -11.22 -2.32 -7.18
C PHE A 24 -10.90 -0.83 -6.97
N GLU A 25 -9.80 -0.49 -6.30
CA GLU A 25 -9.47 0.89 -5.93
C GLU A 25 -9.26 1.78 -7.17
N SER A 26 -8.49 1.30 -8.15
CA SER A 26 -8.14 2.09 -9.35
C SER A 26 -9.35 2.31 -10.24
N PHE A 27 -10.23 1.31 -10.32
CA PHE A 27 -11.51 1.42 -11.01
C PHE A 27 -12.42 2.44 -10.30
N GLY A 28 -12.49 2.39 -8.97
CA GLY A 28 -13.28 3.33 -8.16
C GLY A 28 -12.85 4.79 -8.35
N ILE A 29 -11.53 5.06 -8.33
CA ILE A 29 -10.96 6.39 -8.59
C ILE A 29 -11.40 6.90 -9.97
N ARG A 30 -11.38 6.04 -10.99
CA ARG A 30 -11.73 6.44 -12.36
C ARG A 30 -13.22 6.66 -12.56
N VAL A 31 -14.07 5.80 -11.99
CA VAL A 31 -15.53 5.90 -12.10
C VAL A 31 -16.11 7.06 -11.28
N ALA A 32 -15.45 7.46 -10.19
CA ALA A 32 -15.88 8.59 -9.38
C ALA A 32 -16.05 9.89 -10.20
N GLY A 33 -15.27 10.06 -11.28
CA GLY A 33 -15.37 11.22 -12.16
C GLY A 33 -15.03 12.57 -11.49
N LEU A 34 -14.43 12.51 -10.30
CA LEU A 34 -14.04 13.67 -9.51
C LEU A 34 -12.68 14.21 -9.96
N GLY A 35 -12.41 15.48 -9.63
CA GLY A 35 -11.08 16.06 -9.80
C GLY A 35 -10.03 15.27 -9.03
N GLU A 36 -8.77 15.32 -9.49
CA GLU A 36 -7.64 14.63 -8.86
C GLU A 36 -7.44 15.05 -7.40
N TRP A 37 -7.58 16.35 -7.14
CA TRP A 37 -7.46 16.94 -5.81
C TRP A 37 -8.64 16.57 -4.91
N ASP A 38 -9.86 16.54 -5.46
CA ASP A 38 -11.06 16.14 -4.71
C ASP A 38 -10.97 14.66 -4.32
N THR A 39 -10.52 13.81 -5.25
CA THR A 39 -10.34 12.38 -5.00
C THR A 39 -9.29 12.15 -3.92
N ALA A 40 -8.14 12.83 -4.00
CA ALA A 40 -7.09 12.74 -3.00
C ALA A 40 -7.55 13.25 -1.62
N PHE A 41 -8.33 14.33 -1.58
CA PHE A 41 -8.89 14.86 -0.35
C PHE A 41 -9.85 13.87 0.31
N TRP A 42 -10.81 13.32 -0.43
CA TRP A 42 -11.76 12.35 0.11
C TRP A 42 -11.08 11.05 0.54
N PHE A 43 -10.14 10.54 -0.26
CA PHE A 43 -9.37 9.36 0.10
C PHE A 43 -8.56 9.58 1.37
N GLY A 44 -7.88 10.73 1.48
CA GLY A 44 -7.13 11.13 2.67
C GLY A 44 -8.01 11.25 3.89
N LEU A 45 -9.18 11.87 3.76
CA LEU A 45 -10.15 12.03 4.85
C LEU A 45 -10.68 10.67 5.34
N PHE A 46 -11.13 9.79 4.43
CA PHE A 46 -11.60 8.47 4.79
C PHE A 46 -10.49 7.61 5.40
N THR A 47 -9.27 7.71 4.89
CA THR A 47 -8.10 7.02 5.46
C THR A 47 -7.80 7.53 6.86
N ALA A 48 -7.86 8.84 7.09
CA ALA A 48 -7.65 9.43 8.42
C ALA A 48 -8.72 8.97 9.41
N ILE A 49 -10.00 8.97 9.02
CA ILE A 49 -11.10 8.47 9.84
C ILE A 49 -10.89 6.98 10.14
N ALA A 50 -10.64 6.17 9.11
CA ALA A 50 -10.43 4.73 9.27
C ALA A 50 -9.26 4.44 10.22
N MET A 51 -8.10 5.08 10.04
CA MET A 51 -6.95 4.91 10.92
C MET A 51 -7.23 5.40 12.34
N SER A 52 -7.97 6.50 12.49
CA SER A 52 -8.35 7.03 13.80
C SER A 52 -9.21 6.06 14.62
N MET A 53 -10.03 5.25 13.94
CA MET A 53 -10.87 4.22 14.56
C MET A 53 -10.13 2.88 14.71
N LEU A 54 -9.31 2.49 13.73
CA LEU A 54 -8.68 1.17 13.67
C LEU A 54 -7.52 1.05 14.67
N VAL A 55 -6.70 2.10 14.83
CA VAL A 55 -5.54 2.08 15.73
C VAL A 55 -5.96 1.83 17.19
N PRO A 56 -6.97 2.53 17.74
CA PRO A 56 -7.49 2.23 19.08
C PRO A 56 -8.17 0.88 19.16
N ALA A 57 -8.94 0.48 18.14
CA ALA A 57 -9.64 -0.81 18.13
C ALA A 57 -8.68 -2.02 18.12
N ARG A 58 -7.51 -1.91 17.47
CA ARG A 58 -6.52 -3.00 17.42
C ARG A 58 -5.51 -2.99 18.54
N THR A 59 -5.08 -1.81 18.98
CA THR A 59 -3.98 -1.67 19.96
C THR A 59 -4.49 -1.46 21.38
N GLY A 60 -5.78 -1.11 21.55
CA GLY A 60 -6.35 -0.69 22.84
C GLY A 60 -5.80 0.65 23.35
N ARG A 61 -5.00 1.35 22.52
CA ARG A 61 -4.25 2.56 22.86
C ARG A 61 -4.81 3.76 22.09
N SER A 62 -4.81 4.94 22.70
CA SER A 62 -5.23 6.17 22.03
C SER A 62 -4.24 6.52 20.91
N LEU A 63 -4.72 7.12 19.81
CA LEU A 63 -3.88 7.55 18.68
C LEU A 63 -2.60 8.30 19.10
N PRO A 64 -2.68 9.30 20.00
CA PRO A 64 -1.51 10.07 20.40
C PRO A 64 -0.46 9.23 21.14
N SER A 65 -0.89 8.22 21.90
CA SER A 65 0.04 7.30 22.58
C SER A 65 0.74 6.38 21.60
N ALA A 66 0.03 5.86 20.59
CA ALA A 66 0.62 5.03 19.55
C ALA A 66 1.64 5.81 18.70
N VAL A 67 1.34 7.08 18.36
CA VAL A 67 2.27 7.96 17.64
C VAL A 67 3.50 8.31 18.49
N LYS A 68 3.33 8.52 19.80
CA LYS A 68 4.47 8.75 20.71
C LYS A 68 5.37 7.52 20.81
N ASP A 69 4.79 6.32 20.93
CA ASP A 69 5.54 5.06 21.00
C ASP A 69 6.27 4.74 19.68
N GLY A 70 5.62 4.98 18.54
CA GLY A 70 6.22 4.79 17.21
C GLY A 70 7.19 5.90 16.78
N GLY A 71 7.18 7.03 17.48
CA GLY A 71 8.07 8.17 17.26
C GLY A 71 8.02 8.74 15.84
N TRP A 72 9.15 9.30 15.39
CA TRP A 72 9.30 9.91 14.06
C TRP A 72 9.07 8.92 12.91
N VAL A 73 9.39 7.63 13.09
CA VAL A 73 9.27 6.62 12.03
C VAL A 73 7.80 6.41 11.63
N MET A 74 6.89 6.44 12.60
CA MET A 74 5.46 6.30 12.34
C MET A 74 4.90 7.49 11.57
N VAL A 75 5.35 8.70 11.90
CA VAL A 75 4.98 9.93 11.19
C VAL A 75 5.57 9.93 9.78
N ALA A 76 6.85 9.61 9.62
CA ALA A 76 7.52 9.53 8.32
C ALA A 76 6.87 8.51 7.39
N SER A 77 6.50 7.33 7.92
CA SER A 77 5.81 6.29 7.16
C SER A 77 4.41 6.74 6.72
N GLY A 78 3.68 7.45 7.59
CA GLY A 78 2.37 8.01 7.26
C GLY A 78 2.45 9.09 6.17
N ILE A 79 3.44 9.97 6.23
CA ILE A 79 3.70 10.99 5.19
C ILE A 79 4.06 10.32 3.87
N LEU A 80 4.96 9.35 3.90
CA LEU A 80 5.37 8.62 2.70
C LEU A 80 4.19 7.88 2.05
N GLN A 81 3.33 7.26 2.86
CA GLN A 81 2.10 6.63 2.41
C GLN A 81 1.16 7.64 1.77
N ALA A 82 0.95 8.81 2.39
CA ALA A 82 0.09 9.86 1.84
C ALA A 82 0.61 10.36 0.49
N MET A 83 1.92 10.62 0.39
CA MET A 83 2.56 11.00 -0.89
C MET A 83 2.37 9.92 -1.96
N SER A 84 2.57 8.64 -1.60
CA SER A 84 2.38 7.51 -2.52
C SER A 84 0.95 7.46 -3.06
N THR A 85 -0.05 7.64 -2.19
CA THR A 85 -1.46 7.66 -2.60
C THR A 85 -1.77 8.82 -3.53
N ILE A 86 -1.27 10.03 -3.24
CA ILE A 86 -1.48 11.21 -4.09
C ILE A 86 -0.87 10.97 -5.48
N PHE A 87 0.38 10.51 -5.54
CA PHE A 87 1.04 10.21 -6.83
C PHE A 87 0.32 9.10 -7.60
N PHE A 88 -0.23 8.10 -6.91
CA PHE A 88 -1.02 7.06 -7.55
C PHE A 88 -2.32 7.60 -8.18
N ILE A 89 -3.07 8.43 -7.45
CA ILE A 89 -4.28 9.09 -7.97
C ILE A 89 -3.95 9.96 -9.18
N LEU A 90 -2.87 10.75 -9.10
CA LEU A 90 -2.39 11.55 -10.22
C LEU A 90 -2.01 10.66 -11.41
N ALA A 91 -1.26 9.56 -11.20
CA ALA A 91 -0.89 8.65 -12.28
C ALA A 91 -2.12 8.07 -13.00
N ILE A 92 -3.17 7.68 -12.27
CA ILE A 92 -4.43 7.17 -12.83
C ILE A 92 -5.20 8.25 -13.59
N GLN A 93 -5.13 9.51 -13.15
CA GLN A 93 -5.85 10.62 -13.77
C GLN A 93 -5.13 11.14 -15.04
N PHE A 94 -3.80 11.22 -15.00
CA PHE A 94 -2.96 11.69 -16.12
C PHE A 94 -2.71 10.63 -17.19
N THR A 95 -2.83 9.33 -16.87
CA THR A 95 -2.57 8.22 -17.81
C THR A 95 -3.75 7.24 -17.89
N THR A 96 -3.72 6.28 -18.81
CA THR A 96 -4.70 5.19 -18.80
C THR A 96 -4.43 4.30 -17.58
N VAL A 97 -5.50 3.74 -16.98
CA VAL A 97 -5.40 2.83 -15.82
C VAL A 97 -4.39 1.71 -16.09
N SER A 98 -4.35 1.18 -17.31
CA SER A 98 -3.39 0.16 -17.74
C SER A 98 -1.93 0.63 -17.63
N ASN A 99 -1.61 1.85 -18.07
CA ASN A 99 -0.25 2.37 -18.00
C ASN A 99 0.17 2.66 -16.55
N ALA A 100 -0.74 3.22 -15.74
CA ALA A 100 -0.49 3.46 -14.33
C ALA A 100 -0.19 2.16 -13.57
N VAL A 101 -1.00 1.11 -13.79
CA VAL A 101 -0.83 -0.19 -13.12
C VAL A 101 0.47 -0.87 -13.58
N VAL A 102 0.83 -0.81 -14.86
CA VAL A 102 2.10 -1.37 -15.35
C VAL A 102 3.31 -0.69 -14.69
N ILE A 103 3.30 0.64 -14.57
CA ILE A 103 4.35 1.38 -13.84
C ILE A 103 4.34 0.98 -12.36
N PHE A 104 3.17 0.87 -11.73
CA PHE A 104 3.03 0.46 -10.34
C PHE A 104 3.51 -0.97 -10.11
N ALA A 105 3.43 -1.83 -11.11
CA ALA A 105 3.91 -3.20 -11.03
C ALA A 105 5.45 -3.28 -11.00
N ALA A 106 6.17 -2.20 -11.33
CA ALA A 106 7.61 -2.06 -11.12
C ALA A 106 7.99 -1.68 -9.66
N THR A 107 7.02 -1.41 -8.77
CA THR A 107 7.26 -1.11 -7.36
C THR A 107 8.18 -2.10 -6.64
N PRO A 108 8.07 -3.44 -6.78
CA PRO A 108 9.02 -4.38 -6.17
C PRO A 108 10.48 -4.17 -6.61
N VAL A 109 10.71 -3.73 -7.85
CA VAL A 109 12.06 -3.41 -8.37
C VAL A 109 12.61 -2.19 -7.63
N LEU A 110 11.81 -1.13 -7.56
CA LEU A 110 12.17 0.10 -6.87
C LEU A 110 12.36 -0.14 -5.37
N ALA A 111 11.49 -0.92 -4.75
CA ALA A 111 11.59 -1.31 -3.35
C ALA A 111 12.89 -2.09 -3.07
N ALA A 112 13.26 -3.03 -3.93
CA ALA A 112 14.52 -3.77 -3.80
C ALA A 112 15.75 -2.86 -3.98
N LEU A 113 15.69 -1.90 -4.91
CA LEU A 113 16.75 -0.92 -5.12
C LEU A 113 16.91 -0.01 -3.89
N VAL A 114 15.80 0.54 -3.39
CA VAL A 114 15.78 1.39 -2.19
C VAL A 114 16.24 0.60 -0.98
N ALA A 115 15.79 -0.64 -0.80
CA ALA A 115 16.26 -1.52 0.28
C ALA A 115 17.77 -1.78 0.18
N HIS A 116 18.29 -2.01 -1.02
CA HIS A 116 19.72 -2.20 -1.22
C HIS A 116 20.54 -0.94 -0.88
N VAL A 117 20.06 0.25 -1.27
CA VAL A 117 20.76 1.52 -1.06
C VAL A 117 20.62 2.02 0.39
N VAL A 118 19.41 1.97 0.95
CA VAL A 118 19.06 2.55 2.26
C VAL A 118 19.31 1.58 3.41
N LEU A 119 18.88 0.31 3.27
CA LEU A 119 19.07 -0.70 4.31
C LEU A 119 20.42 -1.43 4.21
N LYS A 120 21.16 -1.27 3.09
CA LYS A 120 22.42 -1.99 2.81
C LYS A 120 22.32 -3.51 2.93
N GLU A 121 21.11 -4.06 2.83
CA GLU A 121 20.93 -5.51 2.80
C GLU A 121 21.55 -6.08 1.51
N ARG A 122 22.33 -7.16 1.66
CA ARG A 122 22.88 -7.90 0.52
C ARG A 122 21.74 -8.62 -0.18
N THR A 123 21.14 -7.95 -1.15
CA THR A 123 20.10 -8.52 -2.00
C THR A 123 20.69 -9.70 -2.79
N SER A 124 20.25 -10.91 -2.45
CA SER A 124 20.78 -12.13 -3.10
C SER A 124 20.36 -12.19 -4.57
N THR A 125 21.15 -12.85 -5.42
CA THR A 125 20.84 -13.06 -6.84
C THR A 125 19.47 -13.72 -7.07
N ARG A 126 18.99 -14.54 -6.11
CA ARG A 126 17.63 -15.12 -6.16
C ARG A 126 16.52 -14.07 -6.08
N MET A 127 16.72 -12.99 -5.35
CA MET A 127 15.74 -11.91 -5.23
C MET A 127 15.63 -11.14 -6.55
N TRP A 128 16.77 -10.87 -7.20
CA TRP A 128 16.80 -10.27 -8.54
C TRP A 128 16.16 -11.16 -9.60
N MET A 129 16.36 -12.49 -9.55
CA MET A 129 15.66 -13.42 -10.44
C MET A 129 14.14 -13.45 -10.22
N ALA A 130 13.68 -13.39 -8.97
CA ALA A 130 12.25 -13.31 -8.67
C ALA A 130 11.64 -12.01 -9.19
N ILE A 131 12.34 -10.87 -9.03
CA ILE A 131 11.92 -9.58 -9.55
C ILE A 131 11.86 -9.60 -11.09
N ALA A 132 12.87 -10.14 -11.75
CA ALA A 132 12.89 -10.28 -13.22
C ALA A 132 11.74 -11.18 -13.70
N ALA A 133 11.48 -12.30 -13.02
CA ALA A 133 10.35 -13.17 -13.34
C ALA A 133 9.00 -12.47 -13.15
N SER A 134 8.85 -11.65 -12.10
CA SER A 134 7.65 -10.83 -11.91
C SER A 134 7.46 -9.81 -13.02
N ILE A 135 8.53 -9.13 -13.46
CA ILE A 135 8.48 -8.17 -14.58
C ILE A 135 8.05 -8.86 -15.87
N VAL A 136 8.54 -10.07 -16.14
CA VAL A 136 8.16 -10.84 -17.34
C VAL A 136 6.69 -11.28 -17.31
N GLY A 137 6.11 -11.44 -16.12
CA GLY A 137 4.71 -11.88 -15.95
C GLY A 137 3.67 -10.76 -15.97
N ILE A 138 4.08 -9.49 -15.86
CA ILE A 138 3.24 -8.29 -15.94
C ILE A 138 3.08 -7.89 -17.41
#